data_AF-A0A7W3NGM5-F1
#
_entry.id   AF-A0A7W3NGM5-F1
#
_cell.length_a   1.000
_cell.length_b   1.000
_cell.length_c   1.000
_cell.angle_alpha   90.00
_cell.angle_beta   90.00
_cell.angle_gamma   90.00
#
_symmetry.space_group_name_H-M   'P 1'
#
loop_
_entity.id
_entity.type
_entity.pdbx_description
1 polymer ?
#
loop_
_entity_poly.entity_id
_entity_poly.type
_entity_poly.pdbx_seq_one_letter_code
_entity_poly.pdbx_strand_id
1 'polypeptide(L)' 'MQRYRYNSTLRKALLVDIEAARELMIKVGLEEGFTSRDTIIISQFIDQLLNQLEKITSTD' A
#
# COMPACT_ATOMS: atom_id res chain seq x y z
N MET A 1 -4.67 -5.29 -25.76
CA MET A 1 -3.75 -6.22 -25.07
C MET A 1 -2.66 -5.53 -24.24
N GLN A 2 -2.06 -4.41 -24.67
CA GLN A 2 -1.02 -3.70 -23.89
C GLN A 2 -1.53 -3.11 -22.55
N ARG A 3 -2.73 -2.50 -22.51
CA ARG A 3 -3.33 -1.95 -21.28
C ARG A 3 -3.49 -3.00 -20.15
N TYR A 4 -3.94 -4.20 -20.50
CA TYR A 4 -4.15 -5.29 -19.53
C TYR A 4 -2.83 -5.81 -18.92
N ARG A 5 -1.76 -5.87 -19.72
CA ARG A 5 -0.41 -6.22 -19.24
C ARG A 5 0.21 -5.13 -18.36
N TYR A 6 -0.09 -3.86 -18.67
CA TYR A 6 0.33 -2.72 -17.87
C TYR A 6 -0.38 -2.69 -16.51
N ASN A 7 -1.72 -2.81 -16.49
CA ASN A 7 -2.52 -2.85 -15.26
C ASN A 7 -2.11 -4.01 -14.35
N SER A 8 -1.86 -5.20 -14.91
CA SER A 8 -1.41 -6.36 -14.11
C SER A 8 0.00 -6.20 -13.52
N THR A 9 0.91 -5.51 -14.21
CA THR A 9 2.25 -5.22 -13.67
C THR A 9 2.18 -4.16 -12.58
N LEU A 10 1.43 -3.08 -12.82
CA LEU A 10 1.21 -2.01 -11.85
C LEU A 10 0.50 -2.50 -10.59
N ARG A 11 -0.51 -3.37 -10.75
CA ARG A 11 -1.21 -4.03 -9.63
C ARG A 11 -0.24 -4.83 -8.77
N LYS A 12 0.66 -5.60 -9.37
CA LYS A 12 1.66 -6.37 -8.63
C LYS A 12 2.65 -5.48 -7.88
N ALA A 13 3.11 -4.40 -8.50
CA ALA A 13 4.00 -3.43 -7.84
C ALA A 13 3.32 -2.82 -6.61
N LEU A 14 2.07 -2.36 -6.73
CA LEU A 14 1.31 -1.81 -5.61
C LEU A 14 1.13 -2.81 -4.47
N LEU A 15 0.86 -4.09 -4.78
CA LEU A 15 0.74 -5.12 -3.73
C LEU A 15 2.05 -5.32 -2.96
N VAL A 16 3.19 -5.26 -3.63
CA VAL A 16 4.52 -5.35 -2.98
C VAL A 16 4.76 -4.13 -2.09
N ASP A 17 4.45 -2.93 -2.59
CA ASP A 17 4.65 -1.69 -1.83
C ASP A 17 3.72 -1.62 -0.60
N ILE A 18 2.47 -2.11 -0.72
CA ILE A 18 1.52 -2.22 0.39
C ILE A 18 2.05 -3.15 1.47
N GLU A 19 2.57 -4.33 1.12
CA GLU A 19 3.09 -5.28 2.12
C GLU A 19 4.35 -4.71 2.79
N ALA A 20 5.26 -4.11 2.04
CA ALA A 20 6.45 -3.47 2.60
C ALA A 20 6.09 -2.35 3.58
N ALA A 21 5.12 -1.50 3.24
CA ALA A 21 4.63 -0.45 4.12
C ALA A 21 3.94 -1.03 5.37
N ARG A 22 3.18 -2.13 5.24
CA ARG A 22 2.55 -2.84 6.36
C ARG A 22 3.58 -3.40 7.33
N GLU A 23 4.62 -4.06 6.85
CA GLU A 23 5.71 -4.57 7.67
C GLU A 23 6.42 -3.44 8.43
N LEU A 24 6.67 -2.31 7.74
CA LEU A 24 7.23 -1.12 8.36
C LEU A 24 6.31 -0.56 9.46
N MET A 25 5.01 -0.46 9.20
CA MET A 25 4.02 0.01 10.18
C MET A 25 4.01 -0.87 11.43
N ILE A 26 4.10 -2.19 11.28
CA ILE A 26 4.14 -3.12 12.41
C ILE A 26 5.42 -2.90 13.21
N LYS A 27 6.56 -2.78 12.55
CA LYS A 27 7.83 -2.53 13.22
C LYS A 27 7.80 -1.23 14.03
N VAL A 28 7.41 -0.12 13.40
CA VAL A 28 7.31 1.19 14.05
C VAL A 28 6.24 1.18 15.14
N GLY A 29 5.10 0.53 14.92
CA GLY A 29 4.04 0.39 15.90
C GLY A 29 4.46 -0.41 17.15
N LEU A 30 5.38 -1.36 17.01
CA LEU A 30 5.98 -2.08 18.14
C LEU A 30 7.05 -1.25 18.88
N GLU A 31 7.81 -0.41 18.16
CA GLU A 31 8.88 0.42 18.71
C GLU A 31 8.34 1.70 19.38
N GLU A 32 7.33 2.33 18.79
CA GLU A 32 6.84 3.67 19.17
C GLU A 32 5.36 3.68 19.61
N GLY A 33 4.63 2.61 19.34
CA GLY A 33 3.19 2.50 19.59
C GLY A 33 2.32 2.84 18.39
N PHE A 34 1.18 2.16 18.26
CA PHE A 34 0.24 2.34 17.13
C PHE A 34 -0.45 3.71 17.07
N THR A 35 -0.39 4.47 18.16
CA THR A 35 -0.87 5.86 18.22
C THR A 35 0.25 6.87 17.96
N SER A 36 1.48 6.42 17.70
CA SER A 36 2.59 7.30 17.35
C SER A 36 2.30 8.02 16.05
N ARG A 37 2.83 9.24 15.91
CA ARG A 37 2.68 10.03 14.70
C ARG A 37 3.20 9.27 13.48
N ASP A 38 4.32 8.58 13.63
CA ASP A 38 4.97 7.90 12.51
C ASP A 38 4.16 6.67 12.09
N THR A 39 3.60 5.92 13.06
CA THR A 39 2.67 4.82 12.76
C THR A 39 1.40 5.31 12.05
N ILE A 40 0.85 6.48 12.46
CA ILE A 40 -0.31 7.10 11.80
C ILE A 40 0.03 7.56 10.37
N ILE A 41 1.23 8.10 10.14
CA ILE A 41 1.66 8.51 8.79
C ILE A 41 1.78 7.28 7.89
N ILE A 42 2.37 6.19 8.39
CA ILE A 42 2.51 4.96 7.61
C ILE A 42 1.12 4.35 7.33
N SER A 43 0.18 4.37 8.28
CA SER A 43 -1.18 3.86 8.04
C SER A 43 -1.90 4.64 6.95
N GLN A 44 -1.80 5.98 6.96
CA GLN A 44 -2.37 6.84 5.91
C GLN A 44 -1.73 6.57 4.55
N PHE A 45 -0.42 6.28 4.51
CA PHE A 45 0.26 5.91 3.28
C PHE A 45 -0.24 4.56 2.73
N ILE A 46 -0.43 3.56 3.60
CA ILE A 46 -1.04 2.27 3.21
C ILE A 46 -2.44 2.48 2.63
N ASP A 47 -3.28 3.30 3.26
CA ASP A 47 -4.61 3.63 2.76
C ASP A 47 -4.57 4.27 1.36
N GLN A 48 -3.60 5.15 1.10
CA GLN A 48 -3.42 5.75 -0.23
C GLN A 48 -3.07 4.70 -1.29
N LEU A 49 -2.19 3.75 -0.97
CA LEU A 49 -1.83 2.67 -1.89
C LEU A 49 -3.02 1.72 -2.14
N LEU A 50 -3.81 1.40 -1.11
CA LEU A 50 -5.02 0.61 -1.25
C LEU A 50 -6.06 1.29 -2.15
N ASN A 51 -6.25 2.60 -2.00
CA ASN A 51 -7.13 3.37 -2.88
C ASN A 51 -6.63 3.41 -4.33
N GLN A 52 -5.32 3.41 -4.56
CA GLN A 52 -4.74 3.30 -5.92
C GLN A 52 -4.98 1.91 -6.52
N LEU A 53 -4.78 0.87 -5.71
CA LEU A 53 -5.02 -0.52 -6.11
C LEU A 53 -6.48 -0.75 -6.48
N GLU A 54 -7.42 -0.20 -5.72
CA GLU A 54 -8.85 -0.25 -6.03
C GLU A 54 -9.15 0.40 -7.38
N LYS A 55 -8.63 1.61 -7.64
CA LYS A 55 -8.82 2.29 -8.93
C LYS A 55 -8.35 1.45 -10.10
N ILE A 56 -7.19 0.79 -9.99
CA ILE A 56 -6.66 -0.05 -11.08
C ILE A 56 -7.53 -1.30 -11.27
N THR A 57 -8.00 -1.91 -10.17
CA THR A 57 -8.81 -3.12 -10.21
C THR A 57 -10.23 -2.86 -10.71
N SER A 58 -10.82 -1.70 -10.38
CA SER A 58 -12.15 -1.28 -10.84
C SER A 58 -12.18 -0.83 -12.30
N THR A 59 -11.01 -0.65 -12.93
CA THR A 59 -10.89 -0.28 -14.36
C THR A 59 -10.53 -1.49 -15.25
N ASP A 60 -10.34 -2.67 -14.67
CA ASP A 60 -10.17 -3.95 -15.37
C ASP A 60 -11.53 -4.66 -15.58
#